data_AF-A0A966VLW8-F1
#
_entry.id   AF-A0A966VLW8-F1
#
_cell.length_a   1.000
_cell.length_b   1.000
_cell.length_c   1.000
_cell.angle_alpha   90.00
_cell.angle_beta   90.00
_cell.angle_gamma   90.00
#
_symmetry.space_group_name_H-M   'P 1'
#
loop_
_entity.id
_entity.type
_entity.pdbx_description
1 polymer ?
#
loop_
_entity_poly.entity_id
_entity_poly.type
_entity_poly.pdbx_seq_one_letter_code
_entity_poly.pdbx_strand_id
1 'polypeptide(L)'
;GYEAAGVQAIQIEDQEMPKKCGHTPNRRVVPLKDAVRRIEVAVDARRRDDTLIIARTDARTGLGLDEAIARGKAFAKAGADIIFIEAPESAEEFERVGSSIDAWLIANMVPSGKSPVIERADLIRYGFDLAIYPSAGMAVACAAVEANFRHLFNAGSTSQSPVAAYNMAQLHELVGFDEVWAFEKQFVES
;
A
#
# COMPACT_ATOMS: atom_id res chain seq x y z
N GLY A 1 17.06 0.00 11.82
CA GLY A 1 16.31 0.71 10.76
C GLY A 1 15.37 -0.26 10.07
N TYR A 2 14.62 0.17 9.06
CA TYR A 2 13.62 -0.67 8.37
C TYR A 2 14.22 -1.97 7.78
N GLU A 3 15.38 -1.91 7.15
CA GLU A 3 16.07 -3.09 6.60
C GLU A 3 16.38 -4.15 7.68
N ALA A 4 16.83 -3.71 8.87
CA ALA A 4 17.12 -4.61 9.99
C ALA A 4 15.85 -5.24 10.60
N ALA A 5 14.68 -4.64 10.36
CA ALA A 5 13.38 -5.20 10.73
C ALA A 5 12.81 -6.14 9.66
N GLY A 6 13.54 -6.41 8.57
CA GLY A 6 13.12 -7.30 7.48
C GLY A 6 12.23 -6.64 6.43
N VAL A 7 12.12 -5.31 6.41
CA VAL A 7 11.36 -4.59 5.37
C VAL A 7 12.13 -4.60 4.05
N GLN A 8 11.47 -5.04 2.97
CA GLN A 8 12.06 -5.12 1.62
C GLN A 8 11.76 -3.92 0.71
N ALA A 9 10.81 -3.06 1.08
CA ALA A 9 10.56 -1.82 0.35
C ALA A 9 10.09 -0.72 1.29
N ILE A 10 10.57 0.50 1.07
CA ILE A 10 10.08 1.70 1.75
C ILE A 10 9.56 2.71 0.73
N GLN A 11 8.57 3.49 1.13
CA GLN A 11 8.00 4.54 0.29
C GLN A 11 8.37 5.92 0.83
N ILE A 12 8.90 6.78 -0.03
CA ILE A 12 9.23 8.17 0.25
C ILE A 12 8.36 9.07 -0.66
N GLU A 13 7.68 10.04 -0.05
CA GLU A 13 6.74 10.93 -0.77
C GLU A 13 7.21 12.39 -0.84
N ASP A 14 6.63 13.14 -1.78
CA ASP A 14 6.91 14.55 -2.01
C ASP A 14 5.99 15.52 -1.25
N GLN A 15 5.13 15.05 -0.33
CA GLN A 15 4.27 15.94 0.45
C GLN A 15 5.06 16.86 1.39
N GLU A 16 4.49 18.04 1.62
CA GLU A 16 4.82 18.88 2.77
C GLU A 16 4.40 18.19 4.08
N MET A 17 5.16 18.43 5.15
CA MET A 17 4.80 17.94 6.48
C MET A 17 3.85 18.92 7.19
N PRO A 18 2.85 18.42 7.94
CA PRO A 18 2.48 17.02 8.12
C PRO A 18 1.74 16.43 6.89
N LYS A 19 2.07 15.18 6.55
CA LYS A 19 1.45 14.48 5.42
C LYS A 19 -0.04 14.23 5.61
N LYS A 20 -0.76 14.16 4.50
CA LYS A 20 -2.19 13.80 4.43
C LYS A 20 -2.40 12.57 3.53
N CYS A 21 -3.53 11.90 3.67
CA CYS A 21 -3.87 10.75 2.82
C CYS A 21 -4.06 11.18 1.36
N GLY A 22 -3.58 10.37 0.40
CA GLY A 22 -3.66 10.58 -1.05
C GLY A 22 -5.06 10.75 -1.66
N HIS A 23 -6.12 10.57 -0.89
CA HIS A 23 -7.49 10.85 -1.33
C HIS A 23 -8.13 12.07 -0.63
N THR A 24 -7.40 12.77 0.25
CA THR A 24 -7.89 13.97 0.94
C THR A 24 -7.61 15.26 0.13
N PRO A 25 -8.49 16.27 0.16
CA PRO A 25 -8.28 17.52 -0.58
C PRO A 25 -7.11 18.35 -0.02
N ASN A 26 -6.63 19.30 -0.82
CA ASN A 26 -5.62 20.30 -0.42
C ASN A 26 -4.31 19.69 0.11
N ARG A 27 -3.80 18.68 -0.60
CA ARG A 27 -2.42 18.19 -0.45
C ARG A 27 -1.48 19.18 -1.11
N ARG A 28 -0.33 19.41 -0.48
CA ARG A 28 0.75 20.23 -1.01
C ARG A 28 2.00 19.39 -1.09
N VAL A 29 2.76 19.61 -2.15
CA VAL A 29 4.03 18.93 -2.39
C VAL A 29 5.16 19.93 -2.32
N VAL A 30 6.31 19.48 -1.85
CA VAL A 30 7.52 20.31 -1.80
C VAL A 30 8.03 20.60 -3.23
N PRO A 31 8.89 21.62 -3.40
CA PRO A 31 9.58 21.85 -4.67
C PRO A 31 10.26 20.58 -5.19
N LEU A 32 10.24 20.38 -6.51
CA LEU A 32 10.78 19.17 -7.16
C LEU A 32 12.22 18.85 -6.71
N LYS A 33 13.07 19.87 -6.61
CA LYS A 33 14.46 19.71 -6.15
C LYS A 33 14.56 19.09 -4.75
N ASP A 34 13.63 19.43 -3.85
CA ASP A 34 13.65 18.95 -2.47
C ASP A 34 13.11 17.53 -2.41
N ALA A 35 12.10 17.22 -3.23
CA ALA A 35 11.57 15.87 -3.38
C ALA A 35 12.63 14.91 -3.96
N VAL A 36 13.30 15.30 -5.05
CA VAL A 36 14.42 14.53 -5.63
C VAL A 36 15.51 14.32 -4.61
N ARG A 37 15.88 15.36 -3.85
CA ARG A 37 16.91 15.23 -2.81
C ARG A 37 16.56 14.20 -1.74
N ARG A 38 15.28 14.08 -1.35
CA ARG A 38 14.83 13.03 -0.42
C ARG A 38 15.04 11.63 -1.00
N ILE A 39 14.74 11.44 -2.28
CA ILE A 39 14.95 10.17 -2.98
C ILE A 39 16.44 9.82 -3.04
N GLU A 40 17.29 10.75 -3.48
CA GLU A 40 18.74 10.55 -3.52
C GLU A 40 19.31 10.15 -2.16
N VAL A 41 18.86 10.81 -1.08
CA VAL A 41 19.30 10.48 0.28
C VAL A 41 18.81 9.09 0.71
N ALA A 42 17.59 8.69 0.34
CA ALA A 42 17.08 7.36 0.63
C ALA A 42 17.86 6.26 -0.11
N VAL A 43 18.20 6.50 -1.38
CA VAL A 43 19.01 5.60 -2.22
C VAL A 43 20.44 5.50 -1.69
N ASP A 44 21.07 6.61 -1.31
CA ASP A 44 22.43 6.64 -0.73
C ASP A 44 22.49 5.96 0.65
N ALA A 45 21.43 6.06 1.44
CA ALA A 45 21.34 5.45 2.77
C ALA A 45 21.03 3.94 2.76
N ARG A 46 20.64 3.38 1.61
CA ARG A 46 20.35 1.95 1.41
C ARG A 46 21.60 1.12 1.72
N ARG A 47 21.47 0.08 2.55
CA ARG A 47 22.59 -0.80 2.90
C ARG A 47 22.50 -2.19 2.29
N ARG A 48 21.30 -2.61 1.88
CA ARG A 48 21.09 -3.89 1.21
C ARG A 48 20.58 -3.69 -0.21
N ASP A 49 21.18 -4.41 -1.15
CA ASP A 49 20.82 -4.34 -2.56
C ASP A 49 19.40 -4.86 -2.85
N ASP A 50 18.84 -5.69 -1.95
CA ASP A 50 17.47 -6.22 -2.04
C ASP A 50 16.40 -5.29 -1.44
N THR A 51 16.79 -4.13 -0.91
CA THR A 51 15.85 -3.12 -0.42
C THR A 51 15.43 -2.15 -1.52
N LEU A 52 14.14 -2.09 -1.81
CA LEU A 52 13.56 -1.24 -2.85
C LEU A 52 13.10 0.12 -2.31
N ILE A 53 13.36 1.19 -3.08
CA ILE A 53 12.90 2.54 -2.81
C ILE A 53 11.74 2.89 -3.74
N ILE A 54 10.55 3.05 -3.15
CA ILE A 54 9.35 3.51 -3.85
C ILE A 54 9.26 5.04 -3.73
N ALA A 55 9.30 5.76 -4.85
CA ALA A 55 9.10 7.20 -4.88
C ALA A 55 7.66 7.55 -5.25
N ARG A 56 6.97 8.23 -4.32
CA ARG A 56 5.57 8.63 -4.47
C ARG A 56 5.45 10.13 -4.72
N THR A 57 4.64 10.49 -5.71
CA THR A 57 4.22 11.88 -5.91
C THR A 57 2.73 12.05 -5.68
N ASP A 58 2.37 13.05 -4.87
CA ASP A 58 0.99 13.49 -4.64
C ASP A 58 0.61 14.71 -5.50
N ALA A 59 1.48 15.09 -6.44
CA ALA A 59 1.37 16.33 -7.21
C ALA A 59 0.15 16.38 -8.13
N ARG A 60 -0.38 15.22 -8.57
CA ARG A 60 -1.49 15.14 -9.54
C ARG A 60 -2.65 16.05 -9.13
N THR A 61 -3.12 15.95 -7.88
CA THR A 61 -4.31 16.70 -7.42
C THR A 61 -4.12 18.22 -7.42
N GLY A 62 -2.91 18.72 -7.17
CA GLY A 62 -2.66 20.17 -7.02
C GLY A 62 -2.00 20.83 -8.23
N LEU A 63 -1.18 20.09 -8.97
CA LEU A 63 -0.33 20.60 -10.05
C LEU A 63 -0.62 19.94 -11.42
N GLY A 64 -1.51 18.94 -11.46
CA GLY A 64 -1.91 18.24 -12.68
C GLY A 64 -1.05 17.02 -13.01
N LEU A 65 -1.53 16.24 -13.99
CA LEU A 65 -0.92 14.98 -14.40
C LEU A 65 0.48 15.16 -15.01
N ASP A 66 0.68 16.20 -15.83
CA ASP A 66 1.95 16.46 -16.50
C ASP A 66 3.08 16.68 -15.50
N GLU A 67 2.83 17.48 -14.45
CA GLU A 67 3.77 17.69 -13.36
C GLU A 67 4.02 16.37 -12.61
N ALA A 68 2.98 15.59 -12.30
CA ALA A 68 3.13 14.32 -11.62
C ALA A 68 4.01 13.33 -12.42
N ILE A 69 3.82 13.24 -13.74
CA ILE A 69 4.65 12.42 -14.63
C ILE A 69 6.10 12.95 -14.67
N ALA A 70 6.29 14.28 -14.78
CA ALA A 70 7.62 14.88 -14.78
C ALA A 70 8.38 14.57 -13.48
N ARG A 71 7.68 14.60 -12.33
CA ARG A 71 8.22 14.19 -11.03
C ARG A 71 8.57 12.71 -10.98
N GLY A 72 7.68 11.84 -11.46
CA GLY A 72 7.94 10.40 -11.54
C GLY A 72 9.21 10.09 -12.34
N LYS A 73 9.38 10.72 -13.50
CA LYS A 73 10.62 10.63 -14.31
C LYS A 73 11.86 11.12 -13.55
N ALA A 74 11.74 12.25 -12.85
CA ALA A 74 12.85 12.79 -12.06
C ALA A 74 13.23 11.87 -10.89
N PHE A 75 12.24 11.24 -10.25
CA PHE A 75 12.48 10.29 -9.16
C PHE A 75 13.12 8.99 -9.65
N ALA A 76 12.69 8.47 -10.81
CA ALA A 76 13.34 7.32 -11.45
C ALA A 76 14.81 7.66 -11.77
N LYS A 77 15.08 8.84 -12.34
CA LYS A 77 16.44 9.32 -12.60
C LYS A 77 17.28 9.49 -11.32
N ALA A 78 16.65 9.80 -10.20
CA ALA A 78 17.30 9.91 -8.89
C ALA A 78 17.61 8.55 -8.24
N GLY A 79 17.22 7.44 -8.88
CA GLY A 79 17.54 6.07 -8.44
C GLY A 79 16.42 5.36 -7.68
N ALA A 80 15.18 5.90 -7.67
CA ALA A 80 14.04 5.14 -7.15
C ALA A 80 13.77 3.89 -8.02
N ASP A 81 13.57 2.75 -7.37
CA ASP A 81 13.34 1.47 -8.06
C ASP A 81 11.88 1.37 -8.57
N ILE A 82 10.92 1.96 -7.84
CA ILE A 82 9.49 1.93 -8.17
C ILE A 82 8.90 3.33 -8.08
N ILE A 83 8.06 3.70 -9.04
CA ILE A 83 7.37 4.99 -9.11
C ILE A 83 5.88 4.84 -8.82
N PHE A 84 5.38 5.71 -7.95
CA PHE A 84 3.98 5.79 -7.57
C PHE A 84 3.43 7.18 -7.89
N ILE A 85 2.64 7.28 -8.96
CA ILE A 85 1.81 8.46 -9.24
C ILE A 85 0.48 8.32 -8.48
N GLU A 86 0.27 9.13 -7.44
CA GLU A 86 -0.97 9.08 -6.65
C GLU A 86 -2.13 9.79 -7.36
N ALA A 87 -3.32 9.20 -7.23
CA ALA A 87 -4.60 9.73 -7.66
C ALA A 87 -4.76 10.06 -9.16
N PRO A 88 -4.33 9.25 -10.14
CA PRO A 88 -4.84 9.38 -11.51
C PRO A 88 -6.37 9.25 -11.51
N GLU A 89 -7.10 10.10 -12.21
CA GLU A 89 -8.58 10.18 -12.11
C GLU A 89 -9.34 9.54 -13.29
N SER A 90 -8.65 8.97 -14.28
CA SER A 90 -9.29 8.23 -15.37
C SER A 90 -8.40 7.11 -15.91
N ALA A 91 -8.99 6.15 -16.63
CA ALA A 91 -8.25 5.06 -17.27
C ALA A 91 -7.20 5.59 -18.26
N GLU A 92 -7.53 6.67 -18.97
CA GLU A 92 -6.62 7.37 -19.88
C GLU A 92 -5.43 7.99 -19.13
N GLU A 93 -5.63 8.51 -17.91
CA GLU A 93 -4.52 8.97 -17.09
C GLU A 93 -3.61 7.82 -16.66
N PHE A 94 -4.17 6.65 -16.29
CA PHE A 94 -3.38 5.46 -15.99
C PHE A 94 -2.55 5.01 -17.20
N GLU A 95 -3.17 4.87 -18.37
CA GLU A 95 -2.48 4.54 -19.62
C GLU A 95 -1.36 5.54 -19.96
N ARG A 96 -1.63 6.84 -19.76
CA ARG A 96 -0.63 7.88 -19.99
C ARG A 96 0.52 7.83 -19.00
N VAL A 97 0.28 7.53 -17.72
CA VAL A 97 1.34 7.31 -16.72
C VAL A 97 2.22 6.15 -17.14
N GLY A 98 1.61 5.00 -17.45
CA GLY A 98 2.34 3.78 -17.76
C GLY A 98 3.13 3.82 -19.07
N SER A 99 2.63 4.55 -20.08
CA SER A 99 3.38 4.81 -21.32
C SER A 99 4.47 5.89 -21.19
N SER A 100 4.49 6.65 -20.09
CA SER A 100 5.39 7.81 -19.95
C SER A 100 6.63 7.54 -19.12
N ILE A 101 6.63 6.56 -18.21
CA ILE A 101 7.68 6.37 -17.20
C ILE A 101 8.36 5.01 -17.42
N ASP A 102 9.66 5.03 -17.67
CA ASP A 102 10.49 3.84 -17.86
C ASP A 102 11.10 3.41 -16.50
N ALA A 103 10.25 2.85 -15.64
CA ALA A 103 10.59 2.30 -14.32
C ALA A 103 9.44 1.40 -13.85
N TRP A 104 9.64 0.59 -12.79
CA TRP A 104 8.51 -0.16 -12.24
C TRP A 104 7.44 0.79 -11.70
N LEU A 105 6.17 0.50 -12.00
CA LEU A 105 5.05 1.32 -11.59
C LEU A 105 4.13 0.59 -10.63
N ILE A 106 3.67 1.31 -9.62
CA ILE A 106 2.70 0.82 -8.64
C ILE A 106 1.39 1.62 -8.72
N ALA A 107 0.28 0.91 -8.84
CA ALA A 107 -1.06 1.46 -8.82
C ALA A 107 -1.69 1.27 -7.42
N ASN A 108 -2.39 2.29 -6.94
CA ASN A 108 -3.10 2.23 -5.65
C ASN A 108 -4.61 2.13 -5.86
N MET A 109 -5.16 0.93 -5.62
CA MET A 109 -6.58 0.64 -5.79
C MET A 109 -7.32 0.81 -4.46
N VAL A 110 -7.95 1.97 -4.30
CA VAL A 110 -8.77 2.31 -3.13
C VAL A 110 -10.21 2.55 -3.57
N PRO A 111 -11.15 1.64 -3.23
CA PRO A 111 -12.56 1.87 -3.48
C PRO A 111 -13.02 3.18 -2.85
N SER A 112 -13.91 3.93 -3.52
CA SER A 112 -14.40 5.26 -3.11
C SER A 112 -13.35 6.38 -3.03
N GLY A 113 -12.13 6.13 -3.52
CA GLY A 113 -11.12 7.16 -3.73
C GLY A 113 -11.42 8.06 -4.94
N LYS A 114 -10.48 8.95 -5.25
CA LYS A 114 -10.53 9.79 -6.46
C LYS A 114 -10.26 9.00 -7.74
N SER A 115 -9.42 7.97 -7.65
CA SER A 115 -9.09 7.12 -8.78
C SER A 115 -10.23 6.14 -9.06
N PRO A 116 -10.59 5.90 -10.32
CA PRO A 116 -11.40 4.74 -10.66
C PRO A 116 -10.68 3.46 -10.26
N VAL A 117 -11.44 2.43 -9.89
CA VAL A 117 -10.88 1.09 -9.73
C VAL A 117 -10.57 0.56 -11.12
N ILE A 118 -9.30 0.28 -11.39
CA ILE A 118 -8.83 -0.32 -12.64
C ILE A 118 -8.62 -1.80 -12.42
N GLU A 119 -9.17 -2.62 -13.31
CA GLU A 119 -9.01 -4.07 -13.24
C GLU A 119 -7.56 -4.47 -13.52
N ARG A 120 -7.14 -5.59 -12.91
CA ARG A 120 -5.76 -6.11 -13.05
C ARG A 120 -5.33 -6.24 -14.51
N ALA A 121 -6.22 -6.72 -15.38
CA ALA A 121 -5.91 -6.92 -16.79
C ALA A 121 -5.57 -5.60 -17.50
N ASP A 122 -6.28 -4.53 -17.16
CA ASP A 122 -6.03 -3.21 -17.75
C ASP A 122 -4.79 -2.54 -17.15
N LEU A 123 -4.54 -2.69 -15.84
CA LEU A 123 -3.28 -2.24 -15.23
C LEU A 123 -2.04 -2.83 -15.93
N ILE A 124 -2.07 -4.14 -16.23
CA ILE A 124 -1.00 -4.80 -16.98
C ILE A 124 -0.88 -4.20 -18.38
N ARG A 125 -1.99 -4.01 -19.09
CA ARG A 125 -2.00 -3.42 -20.44
C ARG A 125 -1.47 -1.99 -20.46
N TYR A 126 -1.72 -1.23 -19.40
CA TYR A 126 -1.25 0.14 -19.25
C TYR A 126 0.22 0.22 -18.84
N GLY A 127 0.86 -0.88 -18.40
CA GLY A 127 2.28 -0.91 -18.06
C GLY A 127 2.58 -0.80 -16.56
N PHE A 128 1.63 -1.15 -15.68
CA PHE A 128 1.88 -1.23 -14.24
C PHE A 128 2.37 -2.62 -13.82
N ASP A 129 3.38 -2.65 -12.95
CA ASP A 129 4.01 -3.87 -12.45
C ASP A 129 3.43 -4.34 -11.10
N LEU A 130 2.97 -3.39 -10.28
CA LEU A 130 2.41 -3.65 -8.96
C LEU A 130 1.04 -2.98 -8.77
N ALA A 131 0.20 -3.59 -7.95
CA ALA A 131 -1.04 -3.00 -7.44
C ALA A 131 -1.15 -3.22 -5.94
N ILE A 132 -1.52 -2.18 -5.20
CA ILE A 132 -1.82 -2.24 -3.76
C ILE A 132 -3.31 -2.03 -3.51
N TYR A 133 -3.83 -2.74 -2.52
CA TYR A 133 -5.22 -2.68 -2.08
C TYR A 133 -5.26 -2.35 -0.58
N PRO A 134 -4.77 -1.17 -0.16
CA PRO A 134 -4.39 -0.93 1.24
C PRO A 134 -5.57 -0.98 2.23
N SER A 135 -6.80 -0.74 1.75
CA SER A 135 -8.00 -0.75 2.59
C SER A 135 -8.83 -2.04 2.49
N ALA A 136 -8.51 -2.95 1.56
CA ALA A 136 -9.40 -4.08 1.24
C ALA A 136 -9.67 -5.00 2.45
N GLY A 137 -8.62 -5.45 3.14
CA GLY A 137 -8.76 -6.27 4.33
C GLY A 137 -9.30 -5.49 5.54
N MET A 138 -8.80 -4.27 5.75
CA MET A 138 -9.18 -3.45 6.90
C MET A 138 -10.66 -3.09 6.88
N ALA A 139 -11.21 -2.67 5.73
CA ALA A 139 -12.61 -2.29 5.62
C ALA A 139 -13.55 -3.46 5.93
N VAL A 140 -13.24 -4.66 5.43
CA VAL A 140 -14.01 -5.88 5.70
C VAL A 140 -13.93 -6.27 7.17
N ALA A 141 -12.72 -6.25 7.75
CA ALA A 141 -12.52 -6.57 9.16
C ALA A 141 -13.31 -5.62 10.08
N CYS A 142 -13.25 -4.31 9.83
CA CYS A 142 -14.00 -3.32 10.60
C CYS A 142 -15.52 -3.59 10.53
N ALA A 143 -16.06 -3.84 9.34
CA ALA A 143 -17.48 -4.13 9.16
C ALA A 143 -17.92 -5.41 9.88
N ALA A 144 -17.11 -6.48 9.81
CA ALA A 144 -17.40 -7.74 10.49
C ALA A 144 -17.35 -7.60 12.02
N VAL A 145 -16.33 -6.90 12.54
CA VAL A 145 -16.18 -6.63 13.98
C VAL A 145 -17.35 -5.79 14.50
N GLU A 146 -17.72 -4.72 13.79
CA GLU A 146 -18.87 -3.88 14.13
C GLU A 146 -20.17 -4.68 14.15
N ALA A 147 -20.42 -5.49 13.12
CA ALA A 147 -21.61 -6.32 13.02
C ALA A 147 -21.69 -7.34 14.17
N ASN A 148 -20.58 -7.97 14.53
CA ASN A 148 -20.53 -8.95 15.61
C ASN A 148 -20.79 -8.30 16.98
N PHE A 149 -20.19 -7.14 17.26
CA PHE A 149 -20.45 -6.43 18.52
C PHE A 149 -21.86 -5.85 18.61
N ARG A 150 -22.45 -5.43 17.48
CA ARG A 150 -23.86 -5.03 17.42
C ARG A 150 -24.79 -6.20 17.75
N HIS A 151 -24.52 -7.40 17.24
CA HIS A 151 -25.26 -8.61 17.59
C HIS A 151 -25.15 -8.90 19.09
N LEU A 152 -23.92 -8.92 19.62
CA LEU A 152 -23.67 -9.16 21.05
C LEU A 152 -24.42 -8.17 21.94
N PHE A 153 -24.41 -6.87 21.58
CA PHE A 153 -25.12 -5.83 22.32
C PHE A 153 -26.65 -6.07 22.35
N ASN A 154 -27.24 -6.45 21.22
CA ASN A 154 -28.69 -6.64 21.10
C ASN A 154 -29.19 -7.98 21.68
N ALA A 155 -28.42 -9.06 21.48
CA ALA A 155 -28.82 -10.42 21.85
C ALA A 155 -28.30 -10.86 23.23
N GLY A 156 -27.32 -10.15 23.80
CA GLY A 156 -26.64 -10.54 25.03
C GLY A 156 -25.78 -11.80 24.91
N SER A 157 -25.53 -12.27 23.68
CA SER A 157 -24.77 -13.49 23.38
C SER A 157 -24.16 -13.41 21.98
N THR A 158 -23.02 -14.09 21.76
CA THR A 158 -22.44 -14.30 20.43
C THR A 158 -23.06 -15.49 19.68
N SER A 159 -23.92 -16.26 20.35
CA SER A 159 -24.61 -17.41 19.75
C SER A 159 -25.51 -16.97 18.60
N GLN A 160 -25.57 -17.80 17.55
CA GLN A 160 -26.39 -17.56 16.36
C GLN A 160 -26.11 -16.22 15.65
N SER A 161 -24.92 -15.65 15.84
CA SER A 161 -24.48 -14.49 15.07
C SER A 161 -24.46 -14.84 13.57
N PRO A 162 -25.01 -14.00 12.69
CA PRO A 162 -24.95 -14.21 11.25
C PRO A 162 -23.56 -13.86 10.66
N VAL A 163 -22.67 -13.29 11.48
CA VAL A 163 -21.31 -12.92 11.07
C VAL A 163 -20.44 -14.16 11.07
N ALA A 164 -19.79 -14.45 9.93
CA ALA A 164 -18.83 -15.55 9.84
C ALA A 164 -17.66 -15.31 10.81
N ALA A 165 -17.32 -16.33 11.59
CA ALA A 165 -16.23 -16.29 12.55
C ALA A 165 -15.43 -17.60 12.49
N TYR A 166 -14.13 -17.50 12.75
CA TYR A 166 -13.28 -18.68 12.92
C TYR A 166 -13.65 -19.40 14.22
N ASN A 167 -13.67 -20.72 14.17
CA ASN A 167 -13.71 -21.54 15.37
C ASN A 167 -12.30 -21.64 16.01
N MET A 168 -12.20 -22.26 17.19
CA MET A 168 -10.93 -22.38 17.91
C MET A 168 -9.85 -23.13 17.11
N ALA A 169 -10.21 -24.17 16.36
CA ALA A 169 -9.25 -24.90 15.54
C ALA A 169 -8.66 -24.02 14.42
N GLN A 170 -9.50 -23.26 13.72
CA GLN A 170 -9.06 -22.30 12.70
C GLN A 170 -8.20 -21.18 13.29
N LEU A 171 -8.50 -20.71 14.51
CA LEU A 171 -7.67 -19.72 15.20
C LEU A 171 -6.31 -20.29 15.61
N HIS A 172 -6.28 -21.53 16.10
CA HIS A 172 -5.03 -22.21 16.45
C HIS A 172 -4.13 -22.41 15.22
N GLU A 173 -4.70 -22.87 14.11
CA GLU A 173 -4.01 -23.00 12.82
C GLU A 173 -3.47 -21.63 12.36
N LEU A 174 -4.31 -20.58 12.40
CA LEU A 174 -3.94 -19.23 11.96
C LEU A 174 -2.72 -18.66 12.71
N VAL A 175 -2.61 -18.91 14.02
CA VAL A 175 -1.50 -18.38 14.84
C VAL A 175 -0.35 -19.37 15.03
N GLY A 176 -0.41 -20.54 14.37
CA GLY A 176 0.68 -21.51 14.31
C GLY A 176 0.82 -22.46 15.51
N PHE A 177 -0.27 -22.74 16.25
CA PHE A 177 -0.21 -23.68 17.39
C PHE A 177 0.18 -25.09 16.99
N ASP A 178 -0.11 -25.52 15.75
CA ASP A 178 0.26 -26.84 15.26
C ASP A 178 1.79 -27.06 15.29
N GLU A 179 2.57 -26.02 14.98
CA GLU A 179 4.04 -26.06 15.06
C GLU A 179 4.51 -26.13 16.52
N VAL A 180 3.85 -25.41 17.42
CA VAL A 180 4.14 -25.43 18.87
C VAL A 180 3.92 -26.82 19.44
N TRP A 181 2.77 -27.44 19.18
CA TRP A 181 2.47 -28.78 19.68
C TRP A 181 3.38 -29.85 19.08
N ALA A 182 3.75 -29.72 17.79
CA ALA A 182 4.72 -30.62 17.18
C ALA A 182 6.10 -30.53 17.85
N PHE A 183 6.54 -29.31 18.18
CA PHE A 183 7.77 -29.08 18.93
C PHE A 183 7.70 -29.68 20.35
N GLU A 184 6.62 -29.42 21.09
CA GLU A 184 6.42 -29.95 22.44
C GLU A 184 6.45 -31.48 22.46
N LYS A 185 5.74 -32.12 21.52
CA LYS A 185 5.73 -33.57 21.37
C LYS A 185 7.13 -34.15 21.10
N GLN A 186 7.97 -33.42 20.37
CA GLN A 186 9.31 -33.89 20.02
C GLN A 186 10.31 -33.70 21.16
N PHE A 187 10.24 -32.59 21.90
CA PHE A 187 11.33 -32.16 22.79
C PHE A 187 10.95 -31.99 24.27
N VAL A 188 9.66 -31.99 24.61
CA VAL A 188 9.18 -31.77 25.97
C VAL A 188 8.51 -33.02 26.53
N GLU A 189 7.72 -33.71 25.70
CA GLU A 189 7.00 -34.93 26.10
C GLU A 189 7.82 -36.22 25.94
N SER A 190 9.06 -36.13 25.44
CA SER A 190 9.96 -37.26 25.18
C SER A 190 10.87 -37.64 26.35
#